data_AF-A0A6A5HXA7-F1
#
_entry.id   AF-A0A6A5HXA7-F1
#
_cell.length_a   1.000
_cell.length_b   1.000
_cell.length_c   1.000
_cell.angle_alpha   90.00
_cell.angle_beta   90.00
_cell.angle_gamma   90.00
#
_symmetry.space_group_name_H-M   'P 1'
#
loop_
_entity.id
_entity.type
_entity.pdbx_description
1 polymer ?
#
loop_
_entity_poly.entity_id
_entity_poly.type
_entity_poly.pdbx_seq_one_letter_code
_entity_poly.pdbx_strand_id
1 'polypeptide(L)'
;MNGFLTLTSLDSEYPELKAIEKCDGIFLDSCPACFTFSFENMYKHSLVMNHVYDGLIKNSNFIVGNVYRIYKKWETTRFGSRLLMDELMIRAGIVTSEDASPFHYLLNHPHLPKIIFSVFSDADIVCSAEEISSFNELAAHRSDKRRDVITTRLKDSAHVEHFKKHPKLYLERMDEFLQRVERLRNGGNSKL
;
A
#
# COMPACT_ATOMS: atom_id res chain seq x y z
N MET A 1 -4.91 -3.88 7.44
CA MET A 1 -3.44 -3.74 7.36
C MET A 1 -3.12 -3.36 5.92
N ASN A 2 -2.36 -2.29 5.72
CA ASN A 2 -2.07 -1.76 4.38
C ASN A 2 -1.15 -2.77 3.65
N GLY A 3 -1.68 -3.45 2.62
CA GLY A 3 -0.95 -4.51 1.91
C GLY A 3 0.33 -4.04 1.23
N PHE A 4 0.41 -2.75 0.89
CA PHE A 4 1.62 -2.13 0.36
C PHE A 4 2.74 -2.10 1.41
N LEU A 5 2.45 -1.64 2.63
CA LEU A 5 3.40 -1.66 3.75
C LEU A 5 3.85 -3.08 4.08
N THR A 6 2.90 -4.03 4.10
CA THR A 6 3.23 -5.44 4.36
C THR A 6 4.16 -6.01 3.29
N LEU A 7 3.92 -5.72 2.01
CA LEU A 7 4.79 -6.16 0.93
C LEU A 7 6.19 -5.58 1.07
N THR A 8 6.32 -4.27 1.32
CA THR A 8 7.62 -3.63 1.47
C THR A 8 8.37 -4.13 2.70
N SER A 9 7.67 -4.32 3.83
CA SER A 9 8.28 -4.88 5.05
C SER A 9 8.74 -6.31 4.83
N LEU A 10 7.89 -7.16 4.23
CA LEU A 10 8.21 -8.56 3.96
C LEU A 10 9.44 -8.69 3.05
N ASP A 11 9.51 -7.91 1.97
CA ASP A 11 10.63 -7.94 1.02
C ASP A 11 11.93 -7.38 1.66
N SER A 12 11.82 -6.35 2.50
CA SER A 12 12.97 -5.76 3.19
C SER A 12 13.54 -6.63 4.32
N GLU A 13 12.68 -7.32 5.08
CA GLU A 13 13.09 -8.14 6.23
C GLU A 13 13.47 -9.57 5.81
N TYR A 14 12.86 -10.09 4.75
CA TYR A 14 13.04 -11.45 4.25
C TYR A 14 13.31 -11.47 2.74
N PRO A 15 14.42 -10.87 2.26
CA PRO A 15 14.73 -10.74 0.84
C PRO A 15 14.86 -12.09 0.12
N GLU A 16 15.14 -13.17 0.84
CA GLU A 16 15.17 -14.54 0.30
C GLU A 16 13.81 -15.01 -0.22
N LEU A 17 12.70 -14.43 0.27
CA LEU A 17 11.36 -14.73 -0.24
C LEU A 17 11.18 -14.23 -1.66
N LYS A 18 11.91 -13.17 -2.05
CA LYS A 18 11.85 -12.55 -3.38
C LYS A 18 10.41 -12.24 -3.78
N ALA A 19 9.63 -11.67 -2.85
CA ALA A 19 8.19 -11.54 -2.97
C ALA A 19 7.84 -10.70 -4.21
N ILE A 20 8.55 -9.58 -4.41
CA ILE A 20 8.31 -8.70 -5.56
C ILE A 20 8.77 -9.35 -6.88
N GLU A 21 9.90 -10.06 -6.89
CA GLU A 21 10.45 -10.72 -8.09
C GLU A 21 9.55 -11.86 -8.60
N LYS A 22 8.84 -12.54 -7.69
CA LYS A 22 7.93 -13.64 -8.03
C LYS A 22 6.55 -13.18 -8.51
N CYS A 23 6.26 -11.88 -8.45
CA CYS A 23 4.99 -11.33 -8.91
C CYS A 23 5.07 -10.91 -10.39
N ASP A 24 4.12 -11.40 -11.20
CA ASP A 24 3.99 -10.98 -12.60
C ASP A 24 3.25 -9.64 -12.76
N GLY A 25 2.56 -9.19 -11.70
CA GLY A 25 1.82 -7.94 -11.65
C GLY A 25 1.35 -7.61 -10.24
N ILE A 26 0.93 -6.37 -10.01
CA ILE A 26 0.37 -5.90 -8.75
C ILE A 26 -1.02 -5.32 -8.99
N PHE A 27 -1.99 -5.71 -8.15
CA PHE A 27 -3.30 -5.09 -8.07
C PHE A 27 -3.42 -4.37 -6.71
N LEU A 28 -3.53 -3.05 -6.74
CA LEU A 28 -3.61 -2.18 -5.58
C LEU A 28 -5.06 -1.76 -5.35
N ASP A 29 -5.60 -2.12 -4.18
CA ASP A 29 -6.86 -1.60 -3.65
C ASP A 29 -6.52 -0.55 -2.56
N SER A 30 -6.78 0.72 -2.85
CA SER A 30 -6.50 1.85 -1.97
C SER A 30 -5.01 2.09 -1.62
N CYS A 31 -4.07 1.88 -2.54
CA CYS A 31 -2.63 2.10 -2.33
C CYS A 31 -1.95 2.48 -3.66
N PRO A 32 -0.78 3.14 -3.63
CA PRO A 32 0.12 3.30 -2.50
C PRO A 32 0.02 4.64 -1.78
N ALA A 33 0.11 4.59 -0.46
CA ALA A 33 0.24 5.78 0.36
C ALA A 33 1.67 6.29 0.27
N CYS A 34 1.85 7.51 -0.25
CA CYS A 34 3.05 8.26 0.05
C CYS A 34 2.84 8.74 1.49
N PHE A 35 3.37 8.03 2.47
CA PHE A 35 3.46 8.63 3.81
C PHE A 35 4.46 9.78 3.70
N THR A 36 4.01 10.94 3.21
CA THR A 36 4.64 12.19 3.60
C THR A 36 4.60 12.14 5.12
N PHE A 37 5.79 12.02 5.72
CA PHE A 37 5.97 11.98 7.17
C PHE A 37 5.45 13.30 7.71
N SER A 38 4.15 13.36 7.96
CA SER A 38 3.42 14.53 8.38
C SER A 38 2.51 14.11 9.54
N PHE A 39 2.37 15.02 10.50
CA PHE A 39 1.48 14.81 11.64
C PHE A 39 0.05 14.50 11.22
N GLU A 40 -0.40 15.03 10.08
CA GLU A 40 -1.74 14.77 9.56
C GLU A 40 -1.92 13.32 9.11
N ASN A 41 -0.94 12.77 8.38
CA ASN A 41 -0.96 11.36 7.96
C ASN A 41 -0.82 10.41 9.16
N MET A 42 -0.01 10.78 10.16
CA MET A 42 0.07 10.05 11.43
C MET A 42 -1.29 10.01 12.14
N TYR A 43 -1.98 11.15 12.19
CA TYR A 43 -3.30 11.25 12.80
C TYR A 43 -4.30 10.36 12.07
N LYS A 44 -4.38 10.46 10.73
CA LYS A 44 -5.24 9.62 9.89
C LYS A 44 -4.98 8.12 10.11
N HIS A 45 -3.73 7.68 10.11
CA HIS A 45 -3.38 6.29 10.36
C HIS A 45 -3.76 5.83 11.78
N SER A 46 -3.54 6.68 12.79
CA SER A 46 -3.92 6.40 14.17
C SER A 46 -5.44 6.22 14.33
N LEU A 47 -6.26 6.98 13.59
CA LEU A 47 -7.72 6.85 13.60
C LEU A 47 -8.17 5.49 13.07
N VAL A 48 -7.56 5.01 11.98
CA VAL A 48 -7.87 3.68 11.41
C VAL A 48 -7.48 2.58 12.37
N MET A 49 -6.27 2.62 12.91
CA MET A 49 -5.81 1.62 13.87
C MET A 49 -6.69 1.62 15.12
N ASN A 50 -7.10 2.81 15.59
CA ASN A 50 -8.06 2.93 16.69
C ASN A 50 -9.38 2.22 16.36
N HIS A 51 -9.95 2.47 15.17
CA HIS A 51 -11.20 1.85 14.74
C HIS A 51 -11.10 0.32 14.64
N VAL A 52 -10.00 -0.20 14.07
CA VAL A 52 -9.75 -1.65 13.97
C VAL A 52 -9.66 -2.27 15.36
N TYR A 53 -8.86 -1.70 16.26
CA TYR A 53 -8.72 -2.24 17.61
C TYR A 53 -10.02 -2.13 18.41
N ASP A 54 -10.81 -1.07 18.24
CA ASP A 54 -12.12 -0.95 18.90
C ASP A 54 -13.10 -2.03 18.41
N GLY A 55 -13.06 -2.35 17.11
CA GLY A 55 -13.79 -3.49 16.56
C GLY A 55 -13.36 -4.83 17.18
N LEU A 56 -12.04 -5.08 17.30
CA LEU A 56 -11.50 -6.29 17.92
C LEU A 56 -11.85 -6.39 19.41
N ILE A 57 -11.75 -5.29 20.15
CA ILE A 57 -12.12 -5.22 21.58
C ILE A 57 -13.62 -5.49 21.75
N LYS A 58 -14.47 -4.90 20.92
CA LYS A 58 -15.93 -5.07 20.99
C LYS A 58 -16.36 -6.51 20.71
N ASN A 59 -15.65 -7.22 19.85
CA ASN A 59 -15.97 -8.58 19.42
C ASN A 59 -15.21 -9.67 20.21
N SER A 60 -14.48 -9.32 21.27
CA SER A 60 -13.69 -10.27 22.07
C SER A 60 -14.27 -10.49 23.47
N ASN A 61 -13.93 -11.63 24.08
CA ASN A 61 -14.25 -11.89 25.49
C ASN A 61 -13.40 -11.01 26.42
N PHE A 62 -13.73 -10.97 27.71
CA PHE A 62 -13.09 -10.07 28.67
C PHE A 62 -11.55 -10.16 28.71
N ILE A 63 -10.99 -11.37 28.67
CA ILE A 63 -9.54 -11.58 28.75
C ILE A 63 -8.87 -11.06 27.47
N VAL A 64 -9.37 -11.50 26.32
CA VAL A 64 -8.82 -11.12 25.01
C VAL A 64 -9.00 -9.62 24.74
N GLY A 65 -10.12 -9.03 25.15
CA GLY A 65 -10.37 -7.59 25.04
C GLY A 65 -9.40 -6.74 25.85
N ASN A 66 -8.99 -7.20 27.04
CA ASN A 66 -7.96 -6.51 27.83
C ASN A 66 -6.57 -6.62 27.18
N VAL A 67 -6.24 -7.77 26.58
CA VAL A 67 -5.00 -7.93 25.78
C VAL A 67 -4.99 -6.95 24.61
N TYR A 68 -6.08 -6.87 23.84
CA TYR A 68 -6.17 -5.92 22.73
C TYR A 68 -6.09 -4.45 23.17
N ARG A 69 -6.60 -4.09 24.35
CA ARG A 69 -6.45 -2.73 24.90
C ARG A 69 -4.99 -2.38 25.21
N ILE A 70 -4.26 -3.29 25.83
CA ILE A 70 -2.83 -3.10 26.12
C ILE A 70 -2.04 -3.03 24.82
N TYR A 71 -2.31 -3.96 23.90
CA TYR A 71 -1.66 -4.03 22.60
C TYR A 71 -1.92 -2.77 21.76
N LYS A 72 -3.16 -2.28 21.70
CA LYS A 72 -3.55 -1.01 21.06
C LYS A 72 -2.70 0.16 21.56
N LYS A 73 -2.54 0.30 22.87
CA LYS A 73 -1.74 1.37 23.48
C LYS A 73 -0.26 1.22 23.12
N TRP A 74 0.29 0.02 23.23
CA TRP A 74 1.70 -0.25 22.93
C TRP A 74 2.04 0.02 21.45
N GLU A 75 1.25 -0.52 20.52
CA GLU A 75 1.46 -0.34 19.08
C GLU A 75 1.34 1.12 18.68
N THR A 76 0.34 1.84 19.20
CA THR A 76 0.16 3.27 18.89
C THR A 76 1.37 4.10 19.35
N THR A 77 1.89 3.83 20.54
CA THR A 77 3.09 4.51 21.05
C THR A 77 4.34 4.14 20.27
N ARG A 78 4.54 2.83 19.98
CA ARG A 78 5.69 2.34 19.21
C ARG A 78 5.71 2.96 17.81
N PHE A 79 4.60 2.85 17.08
CA PHE A 79 4.46 3.42 15.73
C PHE A 79 4.67 4.92 15.73
N GLY A 80 4.02 5.65 16.64
CA GLY A 80 4.20 7.11 16.77
C GLY A 80 5.64 7.52 17.04
N SER A 81 6.32 6.81 17.95
CA SER A 81 7.74 7.08 18.26
C SER A 81 8.67 6.81 17.09
N ARG A 82 8.43 5.76 16.30
CA ARG A 82 9.25 5.44 15.14
C ARG A 82 9.12 6.49 14.05
N LEU A 83 7.89 6.87 13.69
CA LEU A 83 7.66 7.91 12.69
C LEU A 83 8.24 9.27 13.10
N LEU A 84 8.15 9.62 14.39
CA LEU A 84 8.78 10.84 14.91
C LEU A 84 10.31 10.81 14.74
N MET A 85 10.95 9.67 15.02
CA MET A 85 12.39 9.51 14.82
C MET A 85 12.78 9.59 13.33
N ASP A 86 12.00 8.95 12.46
CA ASP A 86 12.23 9.01 11.01
C ASP A 86 12.08 10.47 10.50
N GLU A 87 11.07 11.21 10.96
CA GLU A 87 10.90 12.63 10.62
C GLU A 87 12.08 13.49 11.10
N LEU A 88 12.56 13.26 12.33
CA LEU A 88 13.73 13.96 12.88
C LEU A 88 15.00 13.65 12.08
N MET A 89 15.22 12.39 11.69
CA MET A 89 16.37 11.98 10.87
C MET A 89 16.33 12.63 9.48
N ILE A 90 15.15 12.72 8.85
CA ILE A 90 14.97 13.40 7.56
C ILE A 90 15.26 14.90 7.71
N ARG A 91 14.68 15.56 8.72
CA ARG A 91 14.92 16.99 8.97
C ARG A 91 16.38 17.31 9.31
N ALA A 92 17.07 16.38 9.97
CA ALA A 92 18.50 16.49 10.27
C ALA A 92 19.41 16.19 9.07
N GLY A 93 18.86 15.76 7.93
CA GLY A 93 19.62 15.40 6.72
C GLY A 93 20.42 14.11 6.86
N ILE A 94 20.10 13.26 7.84
CA ILE A 94 20.79 11.98 8.07
C ILE A 94 20.29 10.92 7.07
N VAL A 95 19.01 10.97 6.72
CA VAL A 95 18.33 10.05 5.79
C VAL A 95 17.48 10.87 4.83
N THR A 96 17.36 10.47 3.57
CA THR A 96 16.45 11.18 2.64
C THR A 96 15.01 10.70 2.80
N SER A 97 14.04 11.50 2.39
CA SER A 97 12.64 11.05 2.34
C SER A 97 12.42 9.89 1.37
N GLU A 98 13.29 9.73 0.37
CA GLU A 98 13.26 8.59 -0.54
C GLU A 98 13.73 7.31 0.15
N ASP A 99 14.79 7.37 0.95
CA ASP A 99 15.32 6.20 1.67
C ASP A 99 14.38 5.71 2.77
N ALA A 100 13.64 6.63 3.39
CA ALA A 100 12.75 6.32 4.51
C ALA A 100 11.33 5.92 4.07
N SER A 101 10.98 6.06 2.79
CA SER A 101 9.59 5.94 2.33
C SER A 101 9.32 4.62 1.61
N PRO A 102 8.34 3.81 2.08
CA PRO A 102 7.86 2.63 1.36
C PRO A 102 7.43 2.91 -0.08
N PHE A 103 6.94 4.13 -0.34
CA PHE A 103 6.57 4.61 -1.68
C PHE A 103 7.77 4.55 -2.62
N HIS A 104 8.88 5.17 -2.22
CA HIS A 104 10.09 5.24 -3.02
C HIS A 104 10.80 3.88 -3.03
N TYR A 105 10.80 3.14 -1.93
CA TYR A 105 11.32 1.77 -1.90
C TYR A 105 10.70 0.91 -3.00
N LEU A 106 9.36 0.83 -3.08
CA LEU A 106 8.72 0.01 -4.09
C LEU A 106 8.94 0.57 -5.50
N LEU A 107 8.80 1.89 -5.68
CA LEU A 107 9.03 2.55 -6.96
C LEU A 107 10.46 2.32 -7.50
N ASN A 108 11.45 2.30 -6.60
CA ASN A 108 12.87 2.07 -6.87
C ASN A 108 13.23 0.58 -6.99
N HIS A 109 12.29 -0.34 -6.67
CA HIS A 109 12.62 -1.75 -6.60
C HIS A 109 12.99 -2.31 -7.99
N PRO A 110 14.18 -2.93 -8.15
CA PRO A 110 14.68 -3.35 -9.46
C PRO A 110 13.80 -4.42 -10.11
N HIS A 111 13.05 -5.20 -9.32
CA HIS A 111 12.15 -6.23 -9.80
C HIS A 111 10.67 -5.84 -9.74
N LEU A 112 10.34 -4.54 -9.56
CA LEU A 112 8.94 -4.10 -9.57
C LEU A 112 8.21 -4.61 -10.84
N PRO A 113 7.06 -5.29 -10.72
CA PRO A 113 6.39 -5.90 -11.86
C PRO A 113 5.98 -4.87 -12.91
N LYS A 114 5.89 -5.34 -14.16
CA LYS A 114 5.56 -4.48 -15.31
C LYS A 114 4.11 -4.01 -15.31
N ILE A 115 3.19 -4.81 -14.76
CA ILE A 115 1.75 -4.54 -14.78
C ILE A 115 1.34 -4.08 -13.38
N ILE A 116 0.77 -2.87 -13.30
CA ILE A 116 0.26 -2.30 -12.05
C ILE A 116 -1.16 -1.83 -12.29
N PHE A 117 -2.11 -2.34 -11.52
CA PHE A 117 -3.49 -1.87 -11.48
C PHE A 117 -3.73 -1.16 -10.15
N SER A 118 -4.34 0.01 -10.21
CA SER A 118 -4.63 0.81 -9.02
C SER A 118 -6.10 1.21 -9.01
N VAL A 119 -6.86 0.69 -8.04
CA VAL A 119 -8.24 1.11 -7.74
C VAL A 119 -8.22 1.94 -6.47
N PHE A 120 -8.69 3.18 -6.54
CA PHE A 120 -8.65 4.12 -5.41
C PHE A 120 -9.80 5.12 -5.48
N SER A 121 -10.01 5.93 -4.44
CA SER A 121 -11.18 6.78 -4.31
C SER A 121 -10.88 8.14 -3.70
N ASP A 122 -11.56 9.19 -4.19
CA ASP A 122 -11.49 10.54 -3.60
C ASP A 122 -12.01 10.60 -2.16
N ALA A 123 -12.92 9.68 -1.80
CA ALA A 123 -13.46 9.56 -0.45
C ALA A 123 -12.59 8.73 0.50
N ASP A 124 -11.45 8.19 0.03
CA ASP A 124 -10.49 7.50 0.90
C ASP A 124 -9.64 8.52 1.68
N ILE A 125 -9.98 8.72 2.94
CA ILE A 125 -9.26 9.62 3.85
C ILE A 125 -7.92 9.05 4.35
N VAL A 126 -7.67 7.77 4.12
CA VAL A 126 -6.50 7.03 4.62
C VAL A 126 -5.39 7.03 3.59
N CYS A 127 -5.73 6.83 2.32
CA CYS A 127 -4.79 6.85 1.21
C CYS A 127 -5.25 7.89 0.18
N SER A 128 -4.53 9.01 0.11
CA SER A 128 -4.89 10.14 -0.75
C SER A 128 -4.88 9.73 -2.22
N ALA A 129 -5.96 10.10 -2.92
CA ALA A 129 -6.07 9.89 -4.36
C ALA A 129 -4.97 10.63 -5.14
N GLU A 130 -4.52 11.78 -4.65
CA GLU A 130 -3.41 12.56 -5.21
C GLU A 130 -2.08 11.83 -5.06
N GLU A 131 -1.79 11.27 -3.88
CA GLU A 131 -0.58 10.49 -3.63
C GLU A 131 -0.53 9.23 -4.49
N ILE A 132 -1.66 8.52 -4.62
CA ILE A 132 -1.77 7.34 -5.48
C ILE A 132 -1.61 7.72 -6.95
N SER A 133 -2.19 8.85 -7.38
CA SER A 133 -2.02 9.36 -8.75
C SER A 133 -0.56 9.67 -9.05
N SER A 134 0.13 10.35 -8.12
CA SER A 134 1.56 10.64 -8.21
C SER A 134 2.41 9.38 -8.34
N PHE A 135 2.13 8.34 -7.54
CA PHE A 135 2.81 7.05 -7.69
C PHE A 135 2.62 6.45 -9.08
N ASN A 136 1.37 6.40 -9.55
CA ASN A 136 1.04 5.79 -10.82
C ASN A 136 1.72 6.50 -11.99
N GLU A 137 1.78 7.84 -11.95
CA GLU A 137 2.49 8.65 -12.93
C GLU A 137 4.00 8.37 -12.89
N LEU A 138 4.62 8.40 -11.71
CA LEU A 138 6.04 8.12 -11.54
C LEU A 138 6.38 6.69 -12.00
N ALA A 139 5.56 5.70 -11.65
CA ALA A 139 5.77 4.31 -12.05
C ALA A 139 5.67 4.12 -13.56
N ALA A 140 4.74 4.82 -14.24
CA ALA A 140 4.58 4.77 -15.68
C ALA A 140 5.73 5.43 -16.46
N HIS A 141 6.30 6.50 -15.90
CA HIS A 141 7.30 7.34 -16.58
C HIS A 141 8.76 7.05 -16.20
N ARG A 142 9.01 6.20 -15.19
CA ARG A 142 10.38 5.88 -14.80
C ARG A 142 11.14 5.13 -15.92
N SER A 143 12.33 5.64 -16.22
CA SER A 143 13.08 5.40 -17.46
C SER A 143 13.69 4.01 -17.63
N ASP A 144 13.78 3.21 -16.57
CA ASP A 144 14.41 1.88 -16.59
C ASP A 144 13.49 0.81 -17.15
N LYS A 145 12.17 0.93 -16.89
CA LYS A 145 11.14 0.00 -17.33
C LYS A 145 9.85 0.78 -17.52
N ARG A 146 9.42 0.98 -18.77
CA ARG A 146 8.08 1.51 -19.07
C ARG A 146 7.05 0.50 -18.54
N ARG A 147 6.41 0.83 -17.42
CA ARG A 147 5.40 -0.01 -16.77
C ARG A 147 4.02 0.29 -17.36
N ASP A 148 3.22 -0.75 -17.44
CA ASP A 148 1.82 -0.70 -17.85
C ASP A 148 0.98 -0.44 -16.59
N VAL A 149 0.67 0.83 -16.35
CA VAL A 149 -0.08 1.29 -15.18
C VAL A 149 -1.51 1.62 -15.58
N ILE A 150 -2.47 0.94 -14.96
CA ILE A 150 -3.90 1.11 -15.20
C ILE A 150 -4.54 1.68 -13.92
N THR A 151 -5.28 2.77 -14.05
CA THR A 151 -5.88 3.47 -12.92
C THR A 151 -7.40 3.48 -13.00
N THR A 152 -8.04 3.27 -11.85
CA THR A 152 -9.50 3.40 -11.66
C THR A 152 -9.73 4.29 -10.45
N ARG A 153 -10.05 5.57 -10.71
CA ARG A 153 -10.34 6.57 -9.68
C ARG A 153 -11.86 6.66 -9.45
N LEU A 154 -12.29 6.23 -8.29
CA LEU A 154 -13.66 6.28 -7.78
C LEU A 154 -13.89 7.59 -7.02
N LYS A 155 -15.16 7.95 -6.79
CA LYS A 155 -15.50 9.20 -6.08
C LYS A 155 -15.92 9.00 -4.64
N ASP A 156 -16.43 7.83 -4.29
CA ASP A 156 -17.35 7.72 -3.16
C ASP A 156 -17.18 6.45 -2.30
N SER A 157 -16.08 5.73 -2.40
CA SER A 157 -15.79 4.58 -1.53
C SER A 157 -14.72 4.89 -0.48
N ALA A 158 -14.95 4.46 0.76
CA ALA A 158 -13.95 4.56 1.82
C ALA A 158 -12.79 3.56 1.59
N HIS A 159 -11.72 3.73 2.38
CA HIS A 159 -10.58 2.81 2.42
C HIS A 159 -11.05 1.36 2.54
N VAL A 160 -10.54 0.46 1.70
CA VAL A 160 -10.86 -0.99 1.66
C VAL A 160 -12.34 -1.34 1.43
N GLU A 161 -13.19 -0.39 1.04
CA GLU A 161 -14.62 -0.62 0.75
C GLU A 161 -14.94 -0.58 -0.75
N HIS A 162 -13.93 -0.53 -1.62
CA HIS A 162 -14.12 -0.36 -3.08
C HIS A 162 -14.90 -1.52 -3.69
N PHE A 163 -14.55 -2.78 -3.37
CA PHE A 163 -15.30 -3.96 -3.82
C PHE A 163 -16.74 -3.97 -3.30
N LYS A 164 -16.94 -3.64 -2.01
CA LYS A 164 -18.26 -3.64 -1.37
C LYS A 164 -19.20 -2.63 -2.04
N LYS A 165 -18.66 -1.47 -2.44
CA LYS A 165 -19.47 -0.40 -3.04
C LYS A 165 -19.62 -0.54 -4.56
N HIS A 166 -18.60 -1.03 -5.25
CA HIS A 166 -18.53 -1.12 -6.72
C HIS A 166 -18.13 -2.52 -7.21
N PRO A 167 -18.88 -3.60 -6.85
CA PRO A 167 -18.43 -4.97 -7.06
C PRO A 167 -18.26 -5.34 -8.54
N LYS A 168 -19.16 -4.88 -9.42
CA LYS A 168 -19.08 -5.17 -10.86
C LYS A 168 -17.82 -4.59 -11.50
N LEU A 169 -17.60 -3.28 -11.30
CA LEU A 169 -16.43 -2.58 -11.82
C LEU A 169 -15.13 -3.18 -11.24
N TYR A 170 -15.11 -3.51 -9.96
CA TYR A 170 -13.94 -4.11 -9.33
C TYR A 170 -13.58 -5.46 -9.97
N LEU A 171 -14.59 -6.34 -10.18
CA LEU A 171 -14.39 -7.62 -10.85
C LEU A 171 -13.92 -7.44 -12.31
N GLU A 172 -14.51 -6.51 -13.05
CA GLU A 172 -14.07 -6.19 -14.42
C GLU A 172 -12.59 -5.78 -14.46
N ARG A 173 -12.12 -4.97 -13.50
CA ARG A 173 -10.71 -4.57 -13.41
C ARG A 173 -9.81 -5.72 -12.99
N MET A 174 -10.28 -6.61 -12.12
CA MET A 174 -9.52 -7.78 -11.71
C MET A 174 -9.39 -8.78 -12.87
N ASP A 175 -10.44 -8.99 -13.66
CA ASP A 175 -10.40 -9.81 -14.87
C ASP A 175 -9.44 -9.22 -15.91
N GLU A 176 -9.48 -7.89 -16.12
CA GLU A 176 -8.54 -7.20 -17.01
C GLU A 176 -7.09 -7.39 -16.56
N PHE A 177 -6.83 -7.24 -15.25
CA PHE A 177 -5.52 -7.46 -14.65
C PHE A 177 -5.01 -8.90 -14.91
N LEU A 178 -5.84 -9.91 -14.60
CA LEU A 178 -5.48 -11.31 -14.78
C LEU A 178 -5.19 -11.64 -16.25
N GLN A 179 -6.01 -11.13 -17.18
CA GLN A 179 -5.77 -11.33 -18.61
C GLN A 179 -4.46 -10.69 -19.08
N ARG A 180 -4.09 -9.51 -18.57
CA ARG A 180 -2.82 -8.88 -18.95
C ARG A 180 -1.62 -9.66 -18.39
N VAL A 181 -1.71 -10.11 -17.15
CA VAL A 181 -0.70 -10.97 -16.53
C VAL A 181 -0.53 -12.27 -17.32
N GLU A 182 -1.63 -12.92 -17.70
CA GLU A 182 -1.61 -14.13 -18.51
C GLU A 182 -0.98 -13.89 -19.89
N ARG A 183 -1.35 -12.80 -20.57
CA ARG A 183 -0.74 -12.41 -21.85
C ARG A 183 0.75 -12.15 -21.72
N LEU A 184 1.20 -11.54 -20.62
CA LEU A 184 2.63 -11.31 -20.38
C LEU A 184 3.39 -12.64 -20.24
N ARG A 185 2.82 -13.61 -19.50
CA ARG A 185 3.41 -14.95 -19.32
C ARG A 185 3.43 -15.73 -20.64
N ASN A 186 2.32 -15.74 -21.37
CA ASN A 186 2.18 -16.50 -22.62
C ASN A 186 2.95 -15.85 -23.78
N GLY A 187 3.04 -14.52 -23.82
CA GLY A 187 3.85 -13.77 -24.79
C GLY A 187 5.37 -13.92 -24.56
N GLY A 188 5.79 -14.30 -23.35
CA GLY A 188 7.17 -14.68 -23.05
C GLY A 188 7.56 -16.09 -23.54
N ASN A 189 6.57 -16.95 -23.80
CA ASN A 189 6.75 -18.36 -24.21
C ASN A 189 6.53 -18.61 -25.73
N SER A 190 6.48 -17.55 -26.55
CA SER A 190 6.41 -17.66 -28.02
C SER A 190 7.77 -18.03 -28.65
N LYS A 191 8.41 -19.09 -28.13
CA LYS A 191 9.48 -19.84 -28.80
C LYS A 191 9.25 -21.33 -28.54
N LEU A 192 8.29 -21.90 -29.27
CA LEU A 192 8.30 -23.31 -29.65
C LEU A 192 8.41 -23.35 -31.18
#